data_AF-A0A9Q0VS55-F1
#
_entry.id   AF-A0A9Q0VS55-F1
#
_cell.length_a   1.000
_cell.length_b   1.000
_cell.length_c   1.000
_cell.angle_alpha   90.00
_cell.angle_beta   90.00
_cell.angle_gamma   90.00
#
_symmetry.space_group_name_H-M   'P 1'
#
loop_
_entity.id
_entity.type
_entity.pdbx_description
1 polymer ?
#
loop_
_entity_poly.entity_id
_entity_poly.type
_entity_poly.pdbx_seq_one_letter_code
_entity_poly.pdbx_strand_id
1 'polypeptide(L)'
;MKQKIVMQIPMNSSKHRTKAMKIAAVANGVSSVGIEGTDKVVVIGDEVDLVKLARCLKKEFGHVMLVSVEEKKKEDDKKKKEEKELEYWSNYCFHRYQPPPVYEAIYTPSQPPCSIL
;
A
#
# COMPACT_ATOMS: atom_id res chain seq x y z
N MET A 1 -6.21 -19.82 7.90
CA MET A 1 -5.59 -19.24 9.11
C MET A 1 -6.11 -17.83 9.17
N LYS A 2 -6.67 -17.39 10.29
CA LYS A 2 -7.27 -16.05 10.34
C LYS A 2 -6.16 -15.01 10.44
N GLN A 3 -6.31 -13.90 9.76
CA GLN A 3 -5.42 -12.75 9.83
C GLN A 3 -6.17 -11.55 10.37
N LYS A 4 -5.50 -10.75 11.19
CA LYS A 4 -5.92 -9.41 11.60
C LYS A 4 -4.94 -8.42 10.96
N ILE A 5 -5.46 -7.60 10.05
CA ILE A 5 -4.70 -6.63 9.28
C ILE A 5 -5.13 -5.25 9.74
N VAL A 6 -4.17 -4.38 10.03
CA VAL A 6 -4.43 -2.98 10.40
C VAL A 6 -3.77 -2.06 9.38
N MET A 7 -4.57 -1.21 8.74
CA MET A 7 -4.10 -0.21 7.78
C MET A 7 -4.47 1.19 8.25
N GLN A 8 -3.54 2.14 8.18
CA GLN A 8 -3.79 3.55 8.45
C GLN A 8 -4.09 4.29 7.15
N ILE A 9 -5.17 5.06 7.16
CA ILE A 9 -5.75 5.78 6.01
C ILE A 9 -6.23 7.14 6.49
N PRO A 10 -5.89 8.25 5.81
CA PRO A 10 -6.36 9.58 6.19
C PRO A 10 -7.88 9.71 5.96
N MET A 11 -8.68 9.61 7.02
CA MET A 11 -10.15 9.59 6.95
C MET A 11 -10.76 10.87 7.54
N ASN A 12 -10.62 11.98 6.81
CA ASN A 12 -11.07 13.30 7.27
C ASN A 12 -12.59 13.51 7.35
N SER A 13 -13.42 12.57 6.88
CA SER A 13 -14.88 12.74 6.82
C SER A 13 -15.64 11.42 7.01
N SER A 14 -16.92 11.52 7.39
CA SER A 14 -17.82 10.36 7.47
C SER A 14 -17.94 9.63 6.13
N LYS A 15 -17.96 10.37 5.01
CA LYS A 15 -17.95 9.81 3.65
C LYS A 15 -16.69 8.97 3.39
N HIS A 16 -15.52 9.44 3.81
CA HIS A 16 -14.27 8.70 3.70
C HIS A 16 -14.31 7.41 4.53
N ARG A 17 -14.82 7.48 5.77
CA ARG A 17 -14.98 6.29 6.63
C ARG A 17 -15.88 5.24 6.00
N THR A 18 -17.07 5.63 5.54
CA THR A 18 -18.01 4.70 4.89
C THR A 18 -17.39 4.09 3.63
N LYS A 19 -16.65 4.88 2.84
CA LYS A 19 -15.99 4.40 1.63
C LYS A 19 -14.86 3.41 1.92
N ALA A 20 -14.01 3.70 2.91
CA ALA A 20 -12.94 2.82 3.34
C ALA A 20 -13.50 1.47 3.83
N MET A 21 -14.55 1.53 4.66
CA MET A 21 -15.22 0.34 5.17
C MET A 21 -15.85 -0.50 4.05
N LYS A 22 -16.51 0.14 3.07
CA LYS A 22 -17.07 -0.56 1.91
C LYS A 22 -16.00 -1.29 1.09
N ILE A 23 -14.88 -0.64 0.81
CA ILE A 23 -13.78 -1.24 0.04
C ILE A 23 -13.21 -2.44 0.79
N ALA A 24 -12.97 -2.29 2.09
CA ALA A 24 -12.46 -3.37 2.92
C ALA A 24 -13.46 -4.54 3.03
N ALA A 25 -14.76 -4.27 3.13
CA ALA A 25 -15.78 -5.32 3.28
C ALA A 25 -15.99 -6.15 2.00
N VAL A 26 -15.73 -5.56 0.82
CA VAL A 26 -15.87 -6.25 -0.48
C VAL A 26 -14.63 -7.11 -0.80
N ALA A 27 -13.52 -6.94 -0.08
CA ALA A 27 -12.31 -7.70 -0.35
C ALA A 27 -12.51 -9.21 -0.07
N ASN A 28 -11.98 -10.05 -0.95
CA ASN A 28 -12.07 -11.50 -0.81
C ASN A 28 -11.36 -11.97 0.46
N GLY A 29 -11.97 -12.95 1.12
CA GLY A 29 -11.45 -13.54 2.36
C GLY A 29 -11.80 -12.76 3.63
N VAL A 30 -12.43 -11.59 3.52
CA VAL A 30 -12.79 -10.76 4.67
C VAL A 30 -14.01 -11.33 5.40
N SER A 31 -13.88 -11.48 6.71
CA SER A 31 -14.94 -11.91 7.64
C SER A 31 -15.49 -10.76 8.48
N SER A 32 -14.67 -9.75 8.77
CA SER A 32 -15.08 -8.60 9.58
C SER A 32 -14.21 -7.39 9.24
N VAL A 33 -14.83 -6.21 9.30
CA VAL A 33 -14.17 -4.92 9.11
C VAL A 33 -14.59 -3.99 10.23
N GLY A 34 -13.64 -3.25 10.76
CA GLY A 34 -13.87 -2.19 11.73
C GLY A 34 -13.02 -0.96 11.42
N ILE A 35 -13.43 0.17 11.99
CA ILE A 35 -12.61 1.38 12.04
C ILE A 35 -12.22 1.58 13.50
N GLU A 36 -10.93 1.70 13.75
CA GLU A 36 -10.37 1.93 15.07
C GLU A 36 -9.76 3.34 15.13
N GLY A 37 -10.15 4.13 16.13
CA GLY A 37 -9.73 5.53 16.24
C GLY A 37 -10.22 6.39 15.07
N THR A 38 -9.40 7.36 14.66
CA THR A 38 -9.75 8.30 13.58
C THR A 38 -9.44 7.75 12.19
N ASP A 39 -8.33 7.01 12.06
CA ASP A 39 -7.66 6.77 10.77
C ASP A 39 -7.22 5.33 10.55
N LYS A 40 -7.64 4.36 11.38
CA LYS A 40 -7.24 2.95 11.18
C LYS A 40 -8.42 2.10 10.74
N VAL A 41 -8.20 1.28 9.71
CA VAL A 41 -9.11 0.23 9.26
C VAL A 41 -8.54 -1.11 9.69
N VAL A 42 -9.35 -1.86 10.44
CA VAL A 42 -9.03 -3.20 10.91
C VAL A 42 -9.82 -4.20 10.07
N VAL A 43 -9.12 -5.14 9.46
CA VAL A 43 -9.70 -6.19 8.62
C VAL A 43 -9.35 -7.53 9.22
N ILE A 44 -10.37 -8.37 9.42
CA ILE A 44 -10.20 -9.75 9.90
C ILE A 44 -10.74 -10.68 8.83
N GLY A 45 -9.98 -11.70 8.46
CA GLY A 45 -10.36 -12.62 7.40
C GLY A 45 -9.46 -13.84 7.29
N ASP A 46 -9.85 -14.78 6.45
CA ASP A 46 -9.04 -15.93 6.04
C ASP A 46 -8.59 -15.71 4.59
N GLU A 47 -7.31 -15.88 4.29
CA GLU A 47 -6.74 -15.73 2.93
C GLU A 47 -7.01 -14.36 2.28
N VAL A 48 -6.92 -13.28 3.07
CA VAL A 48 -7.12 -11.91 2.56
C VAL A 48 -5.96 -11.51 1.66
N ASP A 49 -6.27 -11.11 0.42
CA ASP A 49 -5.28 -10.55 -0.50
C ASP A 49 -4.89 -9.13 -0.07
N LEU A 50 -3.85 -9.05 0.77
CA LEU A 50 -3.33 -7.81 1.34
C LEU A 50 -2.92 -6.80 0.26
N VAL A 51 -2.32 -7.27 -0.83
CA VAL A 51 -1.82 -6.41 -1.91
C VAL A 51 -2.97 -5.79 -2.68
N LYS A 52 -3.98 -6.58 -3.04
CA LYS A 52 -5.19 -6.05 -3.70
C LYS A 52 -5.95 -5.10 -2.79
N LEU A 53 -6.14 -5.45 -1.52
CA LEU A 53 -6.80 -4.58 -0.55
C LEU A 53 -6.08 -3.22 -0.42
N ALA A 54 -4.76 -3.25 -0.19
CA ALA A 54 -3.95 -2.05 -0.09
C ALA A 54 -3.99 -1.21 -1.37
N ARG A 55 -3.97 -1.87 -2.55
CA ARG A 55 -4.07 -1.18 -3.85
C ARG A 55 -5.43 -0.49 -4.03
N CYS A 56 -6.53 -1.16 -3.70
CA CYS A 56 -7.86 -0.58 -3.78
C CYS A 56 -8.01 0.64 -2.86
N LEU A 57 -7.49 0.55 -1.63
CA LEU A 57 -7.51 1.68 -0.70
C LEU A 57 -6.58 2.82 -1.16
N LYS A 58 -5.38 2.53 -1.66
CA LYS A 58 -4.47 3.55 -2.23
C LYS A 58 -5.07 4.28 -3.42
N LYS A 59 -5.85 3.59 -4.26
CA LYS A 59 -6.53 4.23 -5.39
C LYS A 59 -7.52 5.31 -4.94
N GLU A 60 -8.21 5.08 -3.83
CA GLU A 60 -9.29 5.97 -3.37
C GLU A 60 -8.82 7.04 -2.39
N PHE A 61 -7.78 6.75 -1.60
CA PHE A 61 -7.28 7.65 -0.54
C PHE A 61 -5.88 8.21 -0.82
N GLY A 62 -5.20 7.75 -1.87
CA GLY A 62 -3.83 8.12 -2.24
C GLY A 62 -2.77 7.49 -1.32
N HIS A 63 -2.88 7.74 -0.02
CA HIS A 63 -1.94 7.27 1.00
C HIS A 63 -2.57 6.21 1.89
N VAL A 64 -1.89 5.06 2.01
CA VAL A 64 -2.27 3.96 2.92
C VAL A 64 -0.99 3.34 3.46
N MET A 65 -0.91 3.21 4.79
CA MET A 65 0.20 2.57 5.48
C MET A 65 -0.26 1.27 6.13
N LEU A 66 0.47 0.19 5.90
CA LEU A 66 0.26 -1.06 6.62
C LEU A 66 0.90 -0.94 8.01
N VAL A 67 0.11 -1.12 9.07
CA VAL A 67 0.56 -0.97 10.45
C VAL A 67 0.92 -2.31 11.06
N SER A 68 0.05 -3.32 10.92
CA SER A 68 0.28 -4.67 11.48
C SER A 68 -0.45 -5.73 10.67
N VAL A 69 0.14 -6.93 10.63
CA VAL A 69 -0.48 -8.16 10.14
C VAL A 69 -0.22 -9.25 11.17
N GLU A 70 -1.28 -9.67 11.85
CA GLU A 70 -1.21 -10.69 12.90
C GLU A 70 -1.97 -11.93 12.46
N GLU A 71 -1.35 -13.10 12.59
CA GLU A 71 -2.06 -14.38 12.42
C GLU A 71 -2.84 -14.71 13.70
N LYS A 72 -4.16 -14.70 13.59
CA LYS A 72 -5.06 -15.28 14.60
C LYS A 72 -5.11 -16.79 14.40
N LYS A 73 -4.45 -17.52 15.30
CA LYS A 73 -4.73 -18.94 15.51
C LYS A 73 -6.18 -19.08 16.00
N LYS A 74 -6.88 -20.12 15.53
CA LYS A 74 -8.23 -20.45 16.03
C LYS A 74 -8.09 -20.67 17.55
N GLU A 75 -8.82 -19.92 18.36
CA GLU A 75 -8.77 -20.03 19.82
C GLU A 75 -9.36 -21.37 20.25
N ASP A 76 -8.47 -22.31 20.57
CA ASP A 76 -8.56 -23.10 21.80
C ASP A 76 -7.43 -22.60 22.72
N ASP A 77 -7.84 -21.99 23.83
CA ASP A 77 -7.16 -21.58 25.07
C ASP A 77 -5.79 -20.84 25.10
N LYS A 78 -5.81 -19.74 25.86
CA LYS A 78 -4.76 -18.88 26.44
C LYS A 78 -3.27 -19.27 26.23
N LYS A 79 -2.51 -18.32 25.67
CA LYS A 79 -1.30 -17.77 26.31
C LYS A 79 -0.82 -16.47 25.67
N LYS A 80 -0.57 -15.46 26.53
CA LYS A 80 0.19 -14.22 26.26
C LYS A 80 1.41 -14.48 25.36
N LYS A 81 1.65 -13.61 24.38
CA LYS A 81 2.98 -13.26 23.84
C LYS A 81 2.87 -11.92 23.10
N GLU A 82 3.32 -10.83 23.71
CA GLU A 82 4.71 -10.34 23.72
C GLU A 82 4.97 -9.54 22.44
N GLU A 83 4.83 -8.23 22.60
CA GLU A 83 5.05 -7.16 21.63
C GLU A 83 6.52 -7.19 21.23
N LYS A 84 6.83 -7.74 20.05
CA LYS A 84 8.16 -7.61 19.46
C LYS A 84 8.23 -6.29 18.73
N GLU A 85 8.98 -5.38 19.33
CA GLU A 85 9.54 -4.16 18.76
C GLU A 85 10.03 -4.42 17.33
N LEU A 86 9.47 -3.68 16.38
CA LEU A 86 9.91 -3.70 14.99
C LEU A 86 11.32 -3.12 14.94
N GLU A 87 12.31 -3.99 14.67
CA GLU A 87 13.64 -3.56 14.26
C GLU A 87 13.48 -2.65 13.04
N TYR A 88 13.75 -1.38 13.29
CA TYR A 88 13.86 -0.30 12.34
C TYR A 88 14.82 -0.71 11.22
N TRP A 89 14.26 -1.17 10.09
CA TRP A 89 15.05 -1.33 8.87
C TRP A 89 15.44 0.07 8.39
N SER A 90 16.67 0.41 8.72
CA SER A 90 17.43 1.55 8.21
C SER A 90 17.24 1.70 6.70
N ASN A 91 16.41 2.67 6.33
CA ASN A 91 16.68 3.69 5.32
C ASN A 91 17.50 3.28 4.07
N TYR A 92 17.08 2.26 3.33
CA TYR A 92 17.67 1.92 2.02
C TYR A 92 16.65 1.66 0.90
N CYS A 93 15.48 2.27 0.98
CA CYS A 93 14.50 2.28 -0.14
C CYS A 93 14.31 3.66 -0.78
N PHE A 94 15.24 4.59 -0.55
CA PHE A 94 15.48 5.71 -1.45
C PHE A 94 16.67 5.33 -2.34
N HIS A 95 16.64 5.70 -3.63
CA HIS A 95 17.65 5.43 -4.68
C HIS A 95 17.37 4.27 -5.64
N ARG A 96 16.22 4.32 -6.35
CA ARG A 96 16.21 4.11 -7.81
C ARG A 96 15.15 5.00 -8.48
N TYR A 97 15.24 6.31 -8.29
CA TYR A 97 14.84 7.22 -9.37
C TYR A 97 15.97 7.14 -10.38
N GLN A 98 15.82 6.28 -11.39
CA GLN A 98 16.64 6.38 -12.57
C GLN A 98 16.22 7.71 -13.23
N PRO A 99 17.12 8.69 -13.41
CA PRO A 99 16.77 9.89 -14.14
C PRO A 99 16.29 9.46 -15.53
N PRO A 100 15.23 10.10 -16.09
CA PRO A 100 14.84 9.83 -17.46
C PRO A 100 16.07 10.06 -18.36
N PRO A 101 16.32 9.22 -19.37
CA PRO A 101 17.41 9.44 -20.30
C PRO A 101 17.20 10.83 -20.92
N VAL A 102 18.18 11.70 -20.71
CA VAL A 102 18.24 12.98 -21.41
C VAL A 102 18.45 12.60 -22.87
N TYR A 103 17.43 12.84 -23.71
CA TYR A 103 17.62 12.80 -25.14
C TYR A 103 18.56 13.97 -25.47
N GLU A 104 19.84 13.68 -25.68
CA GLU A 104 20.69 14.63 -26.38
C GLU A 104 20.05 14.83 -27.75
N ALA A 105 19.57 16.05 -27.99
CA ALA A 105 19.31 16.49 -29.34
C ALA A 105 20.66 16.46 -30.06
N ILE A 106 20.94 15.33 -30.71
CA ILE A 106 22.04 15.25 -31.67
C ILE A 106 21.68 16.30 -32.71
N TYR A 107 22.31 17.47 -32.58
CA TYR A 107 22.33 18.49 -33.61
C TYR A 107 22.83 17.76 -34.86
N THR A 108 21.91 17.45 -35.77
CA THR A 108 22.27 16.89 -37.06
C THR A 108 23.14 17.95 -37.73
N PRO A 109 24.45 17.70 -37.97
CA PRO A 109 25.22 18.63 -38.76
C PRO A 109 24.51 18.73 -40.11
N SER A 110 24.08 19.94 -40.45
CA SER A 110 23.56 20.29 -41.76
C SER A 110 24.48 19.66 -42.81
N GLN A 111 23.96 18.66 -43.52
CA GLN A 111 24.69 18.07 -44.64
C GLN A 111 24.81 19.15 -45.73
N PRO A 112 26.02 19.46 -46.24
CA PRO A 112 26.12 20.16 -47.50
C PRO A 112 26.23 19.12 -48.61
N PRO A 113 25.26 18.97 -49.51
CA PRO A 113 25.55 18.42 -50.82
C PRO A 113 26.08 19.56 -51.69
N CYS A 114 27.39 19.51 -51.86
CA CYS A 114 28.23 20.08 -52.90
C CYS A 114 27.49 20.59 -54.15
N SER A 115 27.83 21.83 -54.52
CA SER A 115 27.58 22.46 -55.81
C SER A 115 27.93 21.56 -57.00
N ILE A 116 27.00 21.44 -57.95
CA ILE A 116 27.30 21.03 -59.33
C ILE A 116 27.63 22.31 -60.11
N LEU A 117 28.90 22.41 -60.53
CA LEU A 117 29.35 23.12 -61.72
C LEU A 117 30.37 22.21 -62.41
#